data_AF-A0A1H4UBR2-F1
#
_entry.id   AF-A0A1H4UBR2-F1
#
_cell.length_a   1.000
_cell.length_b   1.000
_cell.length_c   1.000
_cell.angle_alpha   90.00
_cell.angle_beta   90.00
_cell.angle_gamma   90.00
#
_symmetry.space_group_name_H-M   'P 1'
#
loop_
_entity.id
_entity.type
_entity.pdbx_description
1 polymer ?
#
loop_
_entity_poly.entity_id
_entity_poly.type
_entity_poly.pdbx_seq_one_letter_code
_entity_poly.pdbx_strand_id
1 'polypeptide(L)'
;MGGQLVGIDPATAETICKNLDHSIESIDTQKKAIKVQVDELATKNYVSATTAAARNRFDTESDPQLTKLLNTARSAVTGTREVIRVQMERQQSHAGAVNG
;
A
#
# COMPACT_ATOMS: atom_id res chain seq x y z
N MET A 1 1.81 -20.82 32.22
CA MET A 1 0.94 -20.91 31.03
C MET A 1 1.52 -20.01 29.95
N GLY A 2 2.41 -20.55 29.11
CA GLY A 2 2.98 -19.80 28.00
C GLY A 2 2.01 -19.84 26.84
N GLY A 3 1.14 -18.84 26.72
CA GLY A 3 0.31 -18.66 25.54
C GLY A 3 1.23 -18.45 24.35
N GLN A 4 1.41 -19.48 23.54
CA GLN A 4 2.03 -19.38 22.23
C GLN A 4 1.18 -18.38 21.45
N LEU A 5 1.67 -17.15 21.29
CA LEU A 5 1.12 -16.22 20.31
C LEU A 5 1.29 -16.94 18.96
N VAL A 6 0.21 -17.55 18.47
CA VAL A 6 0.10 -18.05 17.10
C VAL A 6 0.02 -16.81 16.22
N GLY A 7 1.14 -16.11 16.12
CA GLY A 7 1.37 -14.92 15.32
C GLY A 7 2.30 -15.28 14.19
N ILE A 8 2.03 -14.72 13.02
CA ILE A 8 2.94 -14.74 11.88
C ILE A 8 4.33 -14.31 12.38
N ASP A 9 5.38 -15.05 12.04
CA ASP A 9 6.72 -14.69 12.50
C ASP A 9 7.13 -13.32 11.91
N PRO A 10 7.99 -12.55 12.61
CA PRO A 10 8.43 -11.23 12.16
C PRO A 10 8.98 -11.18 10.73
N ALA A 11 9.71 -12.20 10.28
CA ALA A 11 10.29 -12.24 8.94
C ALA A 11 9.22 -12.50 7.87
N THR A 12 8.25 -13.37 8.15
CA THR A 12 7.08 -13.54 7.25
C THR A 12 6.25 -12.25 7.20
N ALA A 13 6.02 -11.59 8.32
CA ALA A 13 5.28 -10.33 8.37
C ALA A 13 6.00 -9.21 7.61
N GLU A 14 7.34 -9.14 7.70
CA GLU A 14 8.16 -8.20 6.94
C GLU A 14 8.11 -8.49 5.42
N THR A 15 8.13 -9.76 5.04
CA THR A 15 7.99 -10.18 3.64
C THR A 15 6.63 -9.79 3.07
N ILE A 16 5.55 -9.97 3.83
CA ILE A 16 4.21 -9.51 3.44
C ILE A 16 4.20 -7.99 3.26
N CYS A 17 4.80 -7.23 4.18
CA CYS A 17 4.91 -5.77 4.07
C CYS A 17 5.68 -5.35 2.81
N LYS A 18 6.80 -6.01 2.48
CA LYS A 18 7.58 -5.76 1.27
C LYS A 18 6.78 -6.03 -0.01
N ASN A 19 6.06 -7.15 -0.06
CA ASN A 19 5.22 -7.50 -1.20
C ASN A 19 4.06 -6.51 -1.39
N LEU A 20 3.47 -6.04 -0.27
CA LEU A 20 2.43 -5.04 -0.29
C LEU A 20 2.95 -3.67 -0.77
N ASP A 21 4.13 -3.23 -0.30
CA ASP A 21 4.79 -2.02 -0.81
C ASP A 21 5.03 -2.09 -2.32
N HIS A 22 5.55 -3.21 -2.81
CA HIS A 22 5.76 -3.40 -4.25
C HIS A 22 4.45 -3.34 -5.06
N SER A 23 3.38 -3.93 -4.51
CA SER A 23 2.06 -3.87 -5.14
C SER A 23 1.49 -2.45 -5.16
N ILE A 24 1.67 -1.68 -4.07
CA ILE A 24 1.28 -0.27 -3.99
C ILE A 24 2.01 0.56 -5.05
N GLU A 25 3.32 0.38 -5.21
CA GLU A 25 4.12 1.08 -6.23
C GLU A 25 3.70 0.72 -7.65
N SER A 26 3.42 -0.56 -7.90
CA SER A 26 2.93 -1.04 -9.20
C SER A 26 1.57 -0.40 -9.55
N ILE A 27 0.62 -0.38 -8.60
CA ILE A 27 -0.69 0.23 -8.79
C ILE A 27 -0.57 1.75 -8.99
N ASP A 28 0.28 2.45 -8.22
CA ASP A 28 0.48 3.89 -8.40
C ASP A 28 1.06 4.23 -9.79
N THR A 29 1.98 3.38 -10.28
CA THR A 29 2.54 3.50 -11.63
C THR A 29 1.46 3.29 -12.71
N GLN A 30 0.65 2.24 -12.58
CA GLN A 30 -0.46 1.97 -13.50
C GLN A 30 -1.51 3.09 -13.49
N LYS A 31 -1.83 3.64 -12.31
CA LYS A 31 -2.74 4.78 -12.15
C LYS A 31 -2.25 5.99 -12.96
N LYS A 32 -0.96 6.33 -12.86
CA LYS A 32 -0.34 7.41 -13.65
C LYS A 32 -0.41 7.14 -15.15
N ALA A 33 -0.17 5.90 -15.57
CA ALA A 33 -0.27 5.51 -16.98
C ALA A 33 -1.71 5.66 -17.52
N ILE A 34 -2.72 5.23 -16.76
CA ILE A 34 -4.13 5.41 -17.13
C ILE A 34 -4.45 6.90 -17.26
N LYS A 35 -3.99 7.74 -16.32
CA LYS A 35 -4.19 9.19 -16.40
C LYS A 35 -3.65 9.76 -17.71
N VAL A 36 -2.43 9.41 -18.08
CA VAL A 36 -1.80 9.86 -19.34
C VAL A 36 -2.63 9.43 -20.54
N GLN A 37 -3.06 8.16 -20.60
CA GLN A 37 -3.87 7.65 -21.71
C GLN A 37 -5.23 8.35 -21.81
N VAL A 38 -5.89 8.60 -20.68
CA VAL A 38 -7.16 9.33 -20.62
C VAL A 38 -7.01 10.77 -21.07
N ASP A 39 -5.93 11.45 -20.64
CA ASP A 39 -5.61 12.81 -21.07
C ASP A 39 -5.29 12.86 -22.58
N GLU A 40 -4.56 11.89 -23.13
CA GLU A 40 -4.27 11.78 -24.57
C GLU A 40 -5.53 11.58 -25.41
N LEU A 41 -6.44 10.70 -24.97
CA LEU A 41 -7.73 10.47 -25.63
C LEU A 41 -8.58 11.75 -25.65
N ALA A 42 -8.58 12.50 -24.55
CA ALA A 42 -9.38 13.72 -24.42
C ALA A 42 -8.79 14.92 -25.19
N THR A 43 -7.48 14.93 -25.49
CA THR A 43 -6.79 16.12 -26.03
C THR A 43 -6.27 15.98 -27.45
N LYS A 44 -5.82 14.80 -27.89
CA LYS A 44 -5.06 14.67 -29.16
C LYS A 44 -5.78 13.93 -30.28
N ASN A 45 -6.58 12.90 -29.98
CA ASN A 45 -7.01 11.93 -31.00
C ASN A 45 -8.52 11.79 -31.19
N TYR A 46 -9.34 12.07 -30.17
CA TYR A 46 -10.80 11.90 -30.22
C TYR A 46 -11.50 12.92 -29.31
N VAL A 47 -11.46 14.22 -29.65
CA VAL A 47 -12.19 15.25 -28.89
C VAL A 47 -13.69 15.02 -29.08
N SER A 48 -14.32 14.41 -28.09
CA SER A 48 -15.75 14.09 -28.07
C SER A 48 -16.29 14.27 -26.67
N ALA A 49 -17.61 14.47 -26.55
CA ALA A 49 -18.27 14.50 -25.23
C ALA A 49 -17.98 13.23 -24.42
N THR A 50 -17.84 12.07 -25.09
CA THR A 50 -17.55 10.78 -24.47
C THR A 50 -16.15 10.72 -23.85
N THR A 51 -15.11 11.18 -24.55
CA THR A 51 -13.74 11.18 -24.03
C THR A 51 -13.54 12.22 -22.93
N ALA A 52 -14.21 13.37 -23.03
CA ALA A 52 -14.26 14.36 -21.96
C ALA A 52 -14.97 13.81 -20.70
N ALA A 53 -16.08 13.08 -20.87
CA ALA A 53 -16.78 12.42 -19.77
C ALA A 53 -15.92 11.31 -19.13
N ALA A 54 -15.18 10.54 -19.93
CA ALA A 54 -14.24 9.54 -19.43
C ALA A 54 -13.12 10.17 -18.58
N ARG A 55 -12.55 11.28 -19.04
CA ARG A 55 -11.58 12.06 -18.27
C ARG A 55 -12.16 12.59 -16.97
N ASN A 56 -13.33 13.21 -17.03
CA ASN A 56 -14.00 13.74 -15.86
C ASN A 56 -14.27 12.63 -14.81
N ARG A 57 -14.78 11.46 -15.23
CA ARG A 57 -14.97 10.32 -14.33
C ARG A 57 -13.66 9.82 -13.73
N PHE A 58 -12.60 9.74 -14.52
CA PHE A 58 -11.31 9.34 -13.99
C PHE A 58 -10.82 10.31 -12.91
N ASP A 59 -10.85 11.61 -13.18
CA ASP A 59 -10.34 12.63 -12.25
C ASP A 59 -11.23 12.80 -10.99
N THR A 60 -12.55 12.62 -11.11
CA THR A 60 -13.50 12.86 -10.01
C THR A 60 -13.87 11.62 -9.21
N GLU A 61 -13.77 10.42 -9.79
CA GLU A 61 -14.19 9.17 -9.15
C GLU A 61 -13.01 8.21 -8.97
N SER A 62 -12.37 7.81 -10.08
CA SER A 62 -11.36 6.74 -10.05
C SER A 62 -10.08 7.14 -9.32
N ASP A 63 -9.50 8.30 -9.64
CA ASP A 63 -8.23 8.74 -9.03
C ASP A 63 -8.35 8.96 -7.51
N PRO A 64 -9.42 9.62 -6.99
CA PRO A 64 -9.63 9.72 -5.55
C PRO A 64 -9.79 8.37 -4.84
N GLN A 65 -10.53 7.43 -5.44
CA GLN A 65 -10.74 6.10 -4.85
C GLN A 65 -9.45 5.27 -4.82
N LEU A 66 -8.70 5.26 -5.92
CA LEU A 66 -7.41 4.57 -6.00
C LEU A 66 -6.40 5.20 -5.02
N THR A 67 -6.37 6.53 -4.94
CA THR A 67 -5.50 7.24 -3.97
C THR A 67 -5.86 6.89 -2.53
N LYS A 68 -7.16 6.83 -2.20
CA LYS A 68 -7.62 6.41 -0.87
C LYS A 68 -7.20 4.96 -0.55
N LEU A 69 -7.34 4.05 -1.52
CA LEU A 69 -6.90 2.66 -1.39
C LEU A 69 -5.40 2.57 -1.12
N LEU A 70 -4.59 3.26 -1.93
CA LEU A 70 -3.13 3.27 -1.78
C LEU A 70 -2.70 3.86 -0.44
N ASN A 71 -3.32 4.94 0.01
CA ASN A 71 -3.02 5.53 1.32
C ASN A 71 -3.37 4.57 2.46
N THR A 72 -4.52 3.90 2.37
CA THR A 72 -4.92 2.89 3.38
C THR A 72 -3.93 1.74 3.44
N ALA A 73 -3.51 1.24 2.27
CA ALA A 73 -2.53 0.16 2.18
C ALA A 73 -1.16 0.58 2.75
N ARG A 74 -0.69 1.80 2.44
CA ARG A 74 0.55 2.36 3.02
C ARG A 74 0.47 2.47 4.54
N SER A 75 -0.65 2.97 5.08
CA SER A 75 -0.86 3.04 6.53
C SER A 75 -0.83 1.67 7.20
N ALA A 76 -1.41 0.65 6.55
CA ALA A 76 -1.37 -0.73 7.05
C ALA A 76 0.07 -1.29 7.07
N VAL A 77 0.87 -1.04 6.03
CA VAL A 77 2.30 -1.41 6.02
C VAL A 77 3.06 -0.73 7.16
N THR A 78 2.89 0.59 7.32
CA THR A 78 3.56 1.34 8.39
C THR A 78 3.19 0.80 9.77
N GLY A 79 1.90 0.58 10.03
CA GLY A 79 1.43 0.04 11.30
C GLY A 79 1.97 -1.37 11.57
N THR A 80 2.01 -2.23 10.55
CA THR A 80 2.52 -3.59 10.69
C THR A 80 4.02 -3.61 10.96
N ARG A 81 4.80 -2.78 10.27
CA ARG A 81 6.25 -2.63 10.52
C ARG A 81 6.55 -2.13 11.93
N GLU A 82 5.74 -1.21 12.43
CA GLU A 82 5.89 -0.72 13.80
C GLU A 82 5.61 -1.81 14.84
N VAL A 83 4.58 -2.64 14.62
CA VAL A 83 4.31 -3.79 15.48
C VAL A 83 5.48 -4.79 15.46
N ILE A 84 6.04 -5.09 14.29
CA ILE A 84 7.22 -5.96 14.14
C ILE A 84 8.40 -5.40 14.95
N ARG A 85 8.70 -4.11 14.79
CA ARG A 85 9.79 -3.42 15.51
C ARG A 85 9.63 -3.57 17.03
N VAL A 86 8.45 -3.23 17.55
CA VAL A 86 8.14 -3.33 18.99
C VAL A 86 8.25 -4.77 19.51
N GLN A 87 7.82 -5.77 18.72
CA GLN A 87 7.96 -7.17 19.11
C GLN A 87 9.42 -7.62 19.18
N MET A 88 10.25 -7.23 18.21
CA MET A 88 11.67 -7.55 18.22
C MET A 88 12.41 -6.89 19.41
N GLU A 89 12.12 -5.63 19.71
CA GLU A 89 12.69 -4.92 20.86
C GLU A 89 12.35 -5.62 22.17
N ARG A 90 11.08 -6.02 22.34
CA ARG A 90 10.64 -6.79 23.52
C ARG A 90 11.39 -8.12 23.63
N GLN A 91 11.58 -8.86 22.53
CA GLN A 91 12.33 -10.12 22.56
C GLN A 91 13.79 -9.91 23.01
N GLN A 92 14.45 -8.85 22.52
CA GLN A 92 15.82 -8.52 22.93
C GLN A 92 15.90 -8.13 24.41
N SER A 93 14.97 -7.31 24.91
CA SER A 93 14.93 -6.93 26.33
C SER A 93 14.67 -8.12 27.25
N HIS A 94 13.83 -9.08 26.84
CA HIS A 94 13.60 -10.29 27.62
C HIS A 94 14.83 -11.21 27.59
N ALA A 95 15.50 -11.37 26.44
CA ALA A 95 16.73 -12.18 26.34
C ALA A 95 17.89 -11.65 27.19
N GLY A 96 17.98 -10.33 27.38
CA GLY A 96 18.95 -9.69 28.28
C GLY A 96 18.62 -9.87 29.77
N ALA A 97 17.33 -9.97 30.13
CA ALA A 97 16.88 -10.12 31.51
C ALA A 97 17.00 -11.56 32.06
N VAL A 98 17.06 -12.59 31.19
CA VAL A 98 17.24 -13.99 31.63
C VAL A 98 18.71 -14.41 31.79
N ASN A 99 19.65 -13.61 31.27
CA ASN A 99 21.10 -13.88 31.34
C ASN A 99 21.84 -12.98 32.36
N GLY A 100 21.12 -12.15 33.12
CA GLY A 100 21.65 -11.25 34.14
C GLY A 100 21.31 -11.70 35.56
#